data_AF-A0A2E2EFB4-F1
#
_entry.id   AF-A0A2E2EFB4-F1
#
_cell.length_a   1.000
_cell.length_b   1.000
_cell.length_c   1.000
_cell.angle_alpha   90.00
_cell.angle_beta   90.00
_cell.angle_gamma   90.00
#
_symmetry.space_group_name_H-M   'P 1'
#
loop_
_entity.id
_entity.type
_entity.pdbx_description
1 polymer ?
#
loop_
_entity_poly.entity_id
_entity_poly.type
_entity_poly.pdbx_seq_one_letter_code
_entity_poly.pdbx_strand_id
1 'polypeptide(L)'
;MEIEVKGMKLGSIKSFLENKTQNELIIHEYQKLSKGSPCAIKLTLGDVNSWGVDESNDIAVTKAIYEMVERVFLKETFPQEYIYKKHFFSKKLKVSQIEDRYEFARNYLPTHTNGLALHYDKRRAFDNALNELIERHVLMKTLAENISARKLFSQKIENFPTEIEYYVFDTVFHKKVVIAKVDIGENGVLMGTACDSSIDKAIVSARLELYPSLVWAKGKRSYDDEFENENKKAAINFGRSTCWFSKGNEKKSIGPAIKKNDLFFSFPLLDLPKGLREKFVAARVFSPFIQQRVLGKWSNDKMNPAAIEINLFSGEYHVVG
;
A
#
# COMPACT_ATOMS: atom_id res chain seq x y z
N MET A 1 -14.58 -20.26 17.39
CA MET A 1 -13.24 -19.86 17.87
C MET A 1 -13.24 -18.34 17.95
N GLU A 2 -13.01 -17.77 19.12
CA GLU A 2 -13.02 -16.31 19.29
C GLU A 2 -11.62 -15.78 18.97
N ILE A 3 -11.47 -15.11 17.83
CA ILE A 3 -10.17 -14.55 17.43
C ILE A 3 -9.87 -13.37 18.35
N GLU A 4 -8.74 -13.43 19.04
CA GLU A 4 -8.28 -12.37 19.93
C GLU A 4 -7.13 -11.59 19.29
N VAL A 5 -7.39 -10.32 19.00
CA VAL A 5 -6.40 -9.38 18.48
C VAL A 5 -5.83 -8.60 19.66
N LYS A 6 -4.69 -9.06 20.21
CA LYS A 6 -3.95 -8.37 21.30
C LYS A 6 -4.84 -7.99 22.50
N GLY A 7 -5.54 -8.97 23.06
CA GLY A 7 -6.41 -8.73 24.21
C GLY A 7 -7.79 -8.17 23.83
N MET A 8 -8.15 -8.16 22.54
CA MET A 8 -9.48 -7.72 22.07
C MET A 8 -10.16 -8.84 21.31
N LYS A 9 -11.40 -9.12 21.71
CA LYS A 9 -12.27 -10.03 20.99
C LYS A 9 -12.64 -9.39 19.65
N LEU A 10 -12.45 -10.14 18.56
CA LEU A 10 -12.87 -9.73 17.22
C LEU A 10 -14.32 -9.21 17.19
N GLY A 11 -15.20 -9.83 17.98
CA GLY A 11 -16.59 -9.40 18.12
C GLY A 11 -16.74 -7.94 18.52
N SER A 12 -15.90 -7.42 19.42
CA SER A 12 -15.96 -6.02 19.85
C SER A 12 -15.56 -5.04 18.72
N ILE A 13 -14.57 -5.39 17.91
CA ILE A 13 -14.15 -4.57 16.77
C ILE A 13 -15.21 -4.63 15.66
N LYS A 14 -15.71 -5.83 15.38
CA LYS A 14 -16.79 -6.08 14.41
C LYS A 14 -18.03 -5.25 14.75
N SER A 15 -18.61 -5.44 15.93
CA SER A 15 -19.82 -4.70 16.33
C SER A 15 -19.62 -3.19 16.31
N PHE A 16 -18.41 -2.72 16.64
CA PHE A 16 -18.10 -1.29 16.53
C PHE A 16 -18.12 -0.80 15.08
N LEU A 17 -17.43 -1.49 14.17
CA LEU A 17 -17.42 -1.14 12.75
C LEU A 17 -18.83 -1.15 12.16
N GLU A 18 -19.61 -2.20 12.45
CA GLU A 18 -20.97 -2.36 11.95
C GLU A 18 -21.91 -1.26 12.45
N ASN A 19 -21.84 -0.93 13.73
CA ASN A 19 -22.63 0.16 14.31
C ASN A 19 -22.24 1.52 13.74
N LYS A 20 -20.94 1.75 13.46
CA LYS A 20 -20.45 3.01 12.91
C LYS A 20 -20.93 3.21 11.47
N THR A 21 -20.89 2.17 10.65
CA THR A 21 -21.22 2.26 9.22
C THR A 21 -22.67 1.89 8.91
N GLN A 22 -23.43 1.34 9.86
CA GLN A 22 -24.77 0.76 9.63
C GLN A 22 -24.76 -0.33 8.54
N ASN A 23 -23.66 -1.09 8.46
CA ASN A 23 -23.47 -2.16 7.48
C ASN A 23 -22.94 -3.41 8.19
N GLU A 24 -23.27 -4.60 7.69
CA GLU A 24 -22.71 -5.86 8.21
C GLU A 24 -21.25 -6.04 7.75
N LEU A 25 -20.38 -6.49 8.65
CA LEU A 25 -19.00 -6.86 8.32
C LEU A 25 -18.96 -8.31 7.86
N ILE A 26 -18.72 -8.49 6.56
CA ILE A 26 -18.62 -9.80 5.92
C ILE A 26 -17.14 -10.20 5.84
N ILE A 27 -16.83 -11.43 6.26
CA ILE A 27 -15.48 -12.01 6.21
C ILE A 27 -15.46 -13.06 5.10
N HIS A 28 -14.60 -12.86 4.10
CA HIS A 28 -14.35 -13.84 3.05
C HIS A 28 -12.98 -14.49 3.26
N GLU A 29 -12.98 -15.78 3.54
CA GLU A 29 -11.76 -16.57 3.63
C GLU A 29 -11.46 -17.21 2.27
N TYR A 30 -10.29 -16.91 1.71
CA TYR A 30 -9.89 -17.51 0.46
C TYR A 30 -9.03 -18.76 0.69
N GLN A 31 -9.30 -19.79 -0.11
CA GLN A 31 -8.58 -21.05 -0.04
C GLN A 31 -7.09 -20.88 -0.35
N LYS A 32 -6.27 -21.65 0.38
CA LYS A 32 -4.83 -21.70 0.14
C LYS A 32 -4.53 -22.28 -1.24
N LEU A 33 -3.59 -21.68 -1.97
CA LEU A 33 -3.14 -22.17 -3.28
C LEU A 33 -2.50 -23.57 -3.20
N SER A 34 -1.78 -23.83 -2.11
CA SER A 34 -1.16 -25.12 -1.76
C SER A 34 -0.98 -25.26 -0.24
N LYS A 35 -0.57 -26.44 0.22
CA LYS A 35 -0.21 -26.66 1.63
C LYS A 35 0.98 -25.77 2.00
N GLY A 36 0.84 -24.98 3.06
CA GLY A 36 1.87 -24.02 3.47
C GLY A 36 1.81 -22.68 2.75
N SER A 37 0.87 -22.48 1.80
CA SER A 37 0.64 -21.17 1.23
C SER A 37 0.03 -20.18 2.26
N PRO A 38 0.22 -18.87 2.07
CA PRO A 38 -0.43 -17.84 2.88
C PRO A 38 -1.97 -17.96 2.89
N CYS A 39 -2.58 -17.47 3.95
CA CYS A 39 -4.01 -17.18 4.05
C CYS A 39 -4.26 -15.78 3.49
N ALA A 40 -5.33 -15.61 2.70
CA ALA A 40 -5.84 -14.30 2.30
C ALA A 40 -7.26 -14.14 2.85
N ILE A 41 -7.48 -13.03 3.54
CA ILE A 41 -8.77 -12.65 4.13
C ILE A 41 -9.20 -11.34 3.50
N LYS A 42 -10.42 -11.30 2.97
CA LYS A 42 -11.08 -10.05 2.56
C LYS A 42 -12.16 -9.72 3.57
N LEU A 43 -12.22 -8.46 3.97
CA LEU A 43 -13.36 -7.93 4.69
C LEU A 43 -14.14 -6.97 3.79
N THR A 44 -15.47 -7.04 3.87
CA THR A 44 -16.38 -6.15 3.16
C THR A 44 -17.30 -5.49 4.18
N LEU A 45 -17.44 -4.15 4.11
CA LEU A 45 -18.29 -3.34 4.98
C LEU A 45 -18.94 -2.22 4.15
N GLY A 46 -20.16 -2.47 3.65
CA GLY A 46 -20.75 -1.64 2.60
C GLY A 46 -19.83 -1.62 1.36
N ASP A 47 -19.54 -0.43 0.83
CA ASP A 47 -18.64 -0.24 -0.32
C ASP A 47 -17.14 -0.24 0.06
N VAL A 48 -16.81 -0.48 1.33
CA VAL A 48 -15.42 -0.51 1.80
C VAL A 48 -14.94 -1.95 1.83
N ASN A 49 -13.85 -2.21 1.11
CA ASN A 49 -13.14 -3.49 1.13
C ASN A 49 -11.79 -3.34 1.85
N SER A 50 -11.30 -4.38 2.49
CA SER A 50 -9.91 -4.48 2.96
C SER A 50 -9.39 -5.91 2.84
N TRP A 51 -8.07 -6.06 2.88
CA TRP A 51 -7.36 -7.33 2.72
C TRP A 51 -6.35 -7.54 3.84
N GLY A 52 -6.11 -8.80 4.14
CA GLY A 52 -5.04 -9.20 5.02
C GLY A 52 -4.46 -10.52 4.57
N VAL A 53 -3.15 -10.55 4.46
CA VAL A 53 -2.41 -11.72 3.99
C VAL A 53 -1.27 -12.04 4.94
N ASP A 54 -1.22 -13.30 5.36
CA ASP A 54 -0.16 -13.82 6.22
C ASP A 54 -0.13 -15.35 6.18
N GLU A 55 0.94 -15.97 6.67
CA GLU A 55 1.00 -17.42 6.82
C GLU A 55 0.04 -17.92 7.93
N SER A 56 -0.20 -17.07 8.93
CA SER A 56 -1.18 -17.29 9.99
C SER A 56 -2.55 -16.67 9.66
N ASN A 57 -3.63 -17.44 9.80
CA ASN A 57 -5.00 -16.95 9.61
C ASN A 57 -5.33 -15.78 10.57
N ASP A 58 -4.98 -15.90 11.86
CA ASP A 58 -5.25 -14.85 12.85
C ASP A 58 -4.53 -13.53 12.51
N ILE A 59 -3.30 -13.62 11.98
CA ILE A 59 -2.54 -12.44 11.57
C ILE A 59 -3.14 -11.84 10.30
N ALA A 60 -3.56 -12.66 9.34
CA ALA A 60 -4.24 -12.21 8.14
C ALA A 60 -5.56 -11.48 8.48
N VAL A 61 -6.40 -12.07 9.34
CA VAL A 61 -7.62 -11.42 9.85
C VAL A 61 -7.29 -10.09 10.55
N THR A 62 -6.26 -10.07 11.39
CA THR A 62 -5.82 -8.85 12.10
C THR A 62 -5.41 -7.74 11.13
N LYS A 63 -4.62 -8.06 10.09
CA LYS A 63 -4.21 -7.09 9.07
C LYS A 63 -5.40 -6.55 8.30
N ALA A 64 -6.34 -7.41 7.91
CA ALA A 64 -7.54 -7.00 7.20
C ALA A 64 -8.39 -6.03 8.05
N ILE A 65 -8.50 -6.27 9.36
CA ILE A 65 -9.17 -5.37 10.30
C ILE A 65 -8.44 -4.04 10.40
N TYR A 66 -7.11 -4.05 10.50
CA TYR A 66 -6.33 -2.82 10.61
C TYR A 66 -6.56 -1.93 9.40
N GLU A 67 -6.52 -2.51 8.20
CA GLU A 67 -6.80 -1.79 6.97
C GLU A 67 -8.28 -1.35 6.89
N MET A 68 -9.25 -2.16 7.32
CA MET A 68 -10.66 -1.76 7.36
C MET A 68 -10.86 -0.54 8.27
N VAL A 69 -10.30 -0.57 9.48
CA VAL A 69 -10.34 0.54 10.43
C VAL A 69 -9.66 1.76 9.81
N GLU A 70 -8.50 1.60 9.18
CA GLU A 70 -7.83 2.69 8.50
C GLU A 70 -8.75 3.36 7.46
N ARG A 71 -9.38 2.57 6.59
CA ARG A 71 -10.25 3.05 5.49
C ARG A 71 -11.54 3.72 5.99
N VAL A 72 -12.19 3.15 7.01
CA VAL A 72 -13.43 3.72 7.59
C VAL A 72 -13.15 5.07 8.23
N PHE A 73 -12.06 5.19 9.00
CA PHE A 73 -11.76 6.41 9.78
C PHE A 73 -10.94 7.45 9.02
N LEU A 74 -10.43 7.12 7.84
CA LEU A 74 -9.76 8.05 6.92
C LEU A 74 -10.66 9.25 6.57
N LYS A 75 -11.95 8.99 6.33
CA LYS A 75 -12.92 9.97 5.82
C LYS A 75 -13.34 11.00 6.87
N GLU A 76 -13.20 10.67 8.16
CA GLU A 76 -13.75 11.47 9.26
C GLU A 76 -12.72 12.30 10.03
N THR A 77 -11.43 12.01 9.88
CA THR A 77 -10.37 12.57 10.75
C THR A 77 -9.62 13.78 10.20
N PHE A 78 -10.05 14.32 9.05
CA PHE A 78 -9.45 15.51 8.45
C PHE A 78 -10.32 16.77 8.66
N PRO A 79 -9.76 17.89 9.19
CA PRO A 79 -8.36 18.27 9.14
C PRO A 79 -7.67 18.32 10.51
N GLN A 80 -6.56 17.59 10.67
CA GLN A 80 -5.67 17.85 11.79
C GLN A 80 -5.07 19.26 11.63
N GLU A 81 -5.25 20.14 12.62
CA GLU A 81 -4.68 21.49 12.58
C GLU A 81 -3.13 21.46 12.62
N TYR A 82 -2.53 20.35 13.10
CA TYR A 82 -1.10 20.28 13.38
C TYR A 82 -0.40 19.01 12.92
N ILE A 83 0.86 19.17 12.54
CA ILE A 83 1.78 18.14 12.05
C ILE A 83 3.14 18.30 12.75
N TYR A 84 3.89 17.21 12.87
CA TYR A 84 5.21 17.19 13.49
C TYR A 84 6.32 17.03 12.44
N LYS A 85 7.45 17.69 12.67
CA LYS A 85 8.68 17.52 11.86
C LYS A 85 9.65 16.56 12.55
N LYS A 86 10.23 15.61 11.80
CA LYS A 86 10.98 14.47 12.36
C LYS A 86 12.23 14.79 13.16
N HIS A 87 13.01 15.81 12.78
CA HIS A 87 14.39 15.94 13.27
C HIS A 87 14.74 17.21 14.05
N PHE A 88 13.77 18.07 14.35
CA PHE A 88 13.99 19.27 15.17
C PHE A 88 12.89 19.36 16.22
N PHE A 89 13.23 19.03 17.47
CA PHE A 89 12.44 19.27 18.68
C PHE A 89 10.92 19.24 18.48
N SER A 90 10.35 18.09 18.13
CA SER A 90 8.90 17.85 18.17
C SER A 90 8.02 19.01 17.68
N LYS A 91 8.50 19.86 16.75
CA LYS A 91 7.90 21.17 16.59
C LYS A 91 6.56 20.94 15.93
N LYS A 92 5.52 21.14 16.72
CA LYS A 92 4.13 21.10 16.27
C LYS A 92 3.96 22.28 15.33
N LEU A 93 3.86 22.01 14.04
CA LEU A 93 3.62 22.99 12.99
C LEU A 93 2.13 23.01 12.70
N LYS A 94 1.54 24.19 12.57
CA LYS A 94 0.19 24.30 11.99
C LYS A 94 0.26 23.91 10.50
N VAL A 95 -0.81 23.34 9.98
CA VAL A 95 -0.94 23.04 8.53
C VAL A 95 -0.64 24.28 7.69
N SER A 96 -1.18 25.44 8.08
CA SER A 96 -0.92 26.71 7.39
C SER A 96 0.57 27.07 7.30
N GLN A 97 1.36 26.76 8.33
CA GLN A 97 2.82 27.02 8.31
C GLN A 97 3.57 26.12 7.33
N ILE A 98 2.97 25.01 6.92
CA ILE A 98 3.51 24.12 5.88
C ILE A 98 3.06 24.61 4.50
N GLU A 99 1.81 25.07 4.38
CA GLU A 99 1.26 25.71 3.18
C GLU A 99 2.04 26.94 2.74
N ASP A 100 2.42 27.81 3.70
CA ASP A 100 3.23 28.99 3.42
C ASP A 100 4.61 28.64 2.83
N ARG A 101 5.10 27.41 3.05
CA ARG A 101 6.43 26.95 2.63
C ARG A 101 6.40 26.10 1.37
N TYR A 102 5.28 25.42 1.10
CA TYR A 102 5.13 24.51 -0.01
C TYR A 102 3.76 24.73 -0.65
N GLU A 103 3.78 25.23 -1.88
CA GLU A 103 2.60 25.36 -2.71
C GLU A 103 1.86 24.01 -2.76
N PHE A 104 0.55 24.02 -2.56
CA PHE A 104 -0.31 22.81 -2.51
C PHE A 104 -0.11 21.89 -1.29
N ALA A 105 0.51 22.33 -0.20
CA ALA A 105 0.67 21.48 1.00
C ALA A 105 -0.63 20.87 1.52
N ARG A 106 -1.76 21.58 1.41
CA ARG A 106 -3.09 21.08 1.77
C ARG A 106 -3.49 19.85 0.94
N ASN A 107 -3.10 19.82 -0.33
CA ASN A 107 -3.40 18.70 -1.23
C ASN A 107 -2.51 17.48 -0.94
N TYR A 108 -1.37 17.67 -0.26
CA TYR A 108 -0.51 16.58 0.23
C TYR A 108 -1.00 16.00 1.55
N LEU A 109 -2.02 16.59 2.18
CA LEU A 109 -2.68 16.05 3.36
C LEU A 109 -3.89 15.23 2.91
N PRO A 110 -3.73 13.91 2.75
CA PRO A 110 -4.52 13.23 1.75
C PRO A 110 -5.90 12.80 2.24
N THR A 111 -6.86 12.84 1.32
CA THR A 111 -8.13 12.10 1.40
C THR A 111 -7.97 10.60 1.09
N HIS A 112 -6.72 10.12 1.04
CA HIS A 112 -6.34 8.75 0.67
C HIS A 112 -5.49 8.08 1.75
N THR A 113 -5.40 6.74 1.67
CA THR A 113 -4.62 5.93 2.63
C THR A 113 -3.12 6.06 2.43
N ASN A 114 -2.61 6.64 1.33
CA ASN A 114 -1.16 6.68 1.14
C ASN A 114 -0.39 7.39 2.26
N GLY A 115 0.64 6.70 2.74
CA GLY A 115 1.47 7.14 3.84
C GLY A 115 0.71 7.11 5.16
N LEU A 116 -0.36 6.34 5.29
CA LEU A 116 -1.07 6.05 6.54
C LEU A 116 -0.81 4.60 6.92
N ALA A 117 -0.65 4.35 8.21
CA ALA A 117 -0.64 2.99 8.70
C ALA A 117 -1.22 2.94 10.11
N LEU A 118 -2.09 1.97 10.34
CA LEU A 118 -2.54 1.59 11.66
C LEU A 118 -1.68 0.47 12.26
N HIS A 119 -1.23 0.63 13.50
CA HIS A 119 -0.53 -0.42 14.23
C HIS A 119 -0.72 -0.29 15.74
N TYR A 120 -0.53 -1.35 16.51
CA TYR A 120 -0.50 -1.27 17.98
C TYR A 120 0.76 -0.63 18.57
N ASP A 121 1.77 -0.38 17.73
CA ASP A 121 3.07 0.14 18.14
C ASP A 121 3.37 1.37 17.30
N LYS A 122 3.64 2.47 17.99
CA LYS A 122 3.82 3.78 17.37
C LYS A 122 4.97 3.79 16.36
N ARG A 123 6.07 3.08 16.67
CA ARG A 123 7.24 3.02 15.80
C ARG A 123 6.93 2.23 14.53
N ARG A 124 6.28 1.08 14.65
CA ARG A 124 5.84 0.28 13.50
C ARG A 124 4.79 0.99 12.64
N ALA A 125 3.83 1.69 13.23
CA ALA A 125 2.89 2.53 12.47
C ALA A 125 3.67 3.56 11.62
N PHE A 126 4.61 4.27 12.24
CA PHE A 126 5.44 5.25 11.53
C PHE A 126 6.29 4.61 10.42
N ASP A 127 6.96 3.50 10.71
CA ASP A 127 7.83 2.82 9.75
C ASP A 127 7.04 2.25 8.57
N ASN A 128 5.84 1.68 8.80
CA ASN A 128 4.95 1.21 7.75
C ASN A 128 4.47 2.36 6.85
N ALA A 129 3.98 3.45 7.45
CA ALA A 129 3.55 4.64 6.71
C ALA A 129 4.70 5.25 5.87
N LEU A 130 5.92 5.26 6.41
CA LEU A 130 7.10 5.73 5.66
C LEU A 130 7.48 4.78 4.52
N ASN A 131 7.45 3.46 4.75
CA ASN A 131 7.73 2.46 3.73
C ASN A 131 6.76 2.59 2.56
N GLU A 132 5.46 2.61 2.85
CA GLU A 132 4.39 2.75 1.86
C GLU A 132 4.52 4.06 1.06
N LEU A 133 4.90 5.15 1.72
CA LEU A 133 5.18 6.43 1.06
C LEU A 133 6.35 6.35 0.06
N ILE A 134 7.46 5.73 0.46
CA ILE A 134 8.65 5.56 -0.38
C ILE A 134 8.35 4.62 -1.55
N GLU A 135 7.64 3.54 -1.28
CA GLU A 135 7.24 2.55 -2.27
C GLU A 135 6.45 3.19 -3.41
N ARG A 136 5.36 3.87 -3.09
CA ARG A 136 4.53 4.54 -4.11
C ARG A 136 5.31 5.59 -4.88
N HIS A 137 6.14 6.38 -4.19
CA HIS A 137 7.01 7.35 -4.87
C HIS A 137 7.87 6.71 -5.95
N VAL A 138 8.52 5.61 -5.59
CA VAL A 138 9.48 4.90 -6.42
C VAL A 138 8.77 4.32 -7.63
N LEU A 139 7.63 3.65 -7.44
CA LEU A 139 6.83 3.11 -8.53
C LEU A 139 6.35 4.20 -9.50
N MET A 140 5.82 5.31 -8.98
CA MET A 140 5.33 6.41 -9.82
C MET A 140 6.45 7.08 -10.60
N LYS A 141 7.59 7.32 -9.94
CA LYS A 141 8.76 7.97 -10.56
C LYS A 141 9.39 7.07 -11.61
N THR A 142 9.49 5.76 -11.38
CA THR A 142 10.08 4.83 -12.36
C THR A 142 9.20 4.68 -13.59
N LEU A 143 7.87 4.70 -13.46
CA LEU A 143 6.96 4.77 -14.61
C LEU A 143 7.19 6.02 -15.44
N ALA A 144 7.15 7.18 -14.77
CA ALA A 144 7.24 8.45 -15.46
C ALA A 144 8.62 8.70 -16.07
N GLU A 145 9.71 8.30 -15.43
CA GLU A 145 11.07 8.54 -15.92
C GLU A 145 11.64 7.34 -16.70
N ASN A 146 10.83 6.30 -16.95
CA ASN A 146 11.25 5.07 -17.61
C ASN A 146 12.52 4.45 -16.98
N ILE A 147 12.52 4.32 -15.66
CA ILE A 147 13.64 3.74 -14.91
C ILE A 147 13.39 2.24 -14.74
N SER A 148 14.31 1.42 -15.24
CA SER A 148 14.19 -0.04 -15.15
C SER A 148 14.64 -0.58 -13.79
N ALA A 149 13.93 -1.61 -13.31
CA ALA A 149 14.26 -2.29 -12.07
C ALA A 149 15.38 -3.31 -12.28
N ARG A 150 16.21 -3.54 -11.26
CA ARG A 150 17.21 -4.61 -11.30
C ARG A 150 16.55 -5.94 -10.97
N LYS A 151 16.60 -6.93 -11.87
CA LYS A 151 16.14 -8.30 -11.57
C LYS A 151 17.01 -8.92 -10.47
N LEU A 152 16.38 -9.55 -9.51
CA LEU A 152 17.02 -10.30 -8.43
C LEU A 152 17.14 -11.78 -8.80
N PHE A 153 16.01 -12.47 -8.90
CA PHE A 153 15.91 -13.89 -9.24
C PHE A 153 14.47 -14.23 -9.66
N SER A 154 14.25 -15.48 -10.07
CA SER A 154 12.93 -16.05 -10.34
C SER A 154 12.69 -17.25 -9.41
N GLN A 155 11.45 -17.47 -9.00
CA GLN A 155 11.05 -18.57 -8.11
C GLN A 155 9.77 -19.24 -8.62
N LYS A 156 9.81 -20.57 -8.78
CA LYS A 156 8.59 -21.36 -9.08
C LYS A 156 7.64 -21.35 -7.90
N ILE A 157 6.35 -21.14 -8.16
CA ILE A 157 5.28 -21.35 -7.18
C ILE A 157 4.72 -22.75 -7.40
N GLU A 158 4.55 -23.49 -6.32
CA GLU A 158 3.83 -24.76 -6.37
C GLU A 158 2.39 -24.53 -6.88
N ASN A 159 1.94 -25.36 -7.84
CA ASN A 159 0.59 -25.30 -8.42
C ASN A 159 0.24 -23.98 -9.16
N PHE A 160 1.25 -23.21 -9.58
CA PHE A 160 1.07 -22.10 -10.53
C PHE A 160 1.95 -22.36 -11.77
N PRO A 161 1.43 -22.16 -13.00
CA PRO A 161 2.16 -22.51 -14.23
C PRO A 161 3.36 -21.60 -14.51
N THR A 162 3.48 -20.48 -13.81
CA THR A 162 4.50 -19.45 -14.07
C THR A 162 5.32 -19.12 -12.82
N GLU A 163 6.53 -18.61 -13.05
CA GLU A 163 7.46 -18.22 -11.99
C GLU A 163 7.17 -16.79 -11.49
N ILE A 164 7.39 -16.54 -10.20
CA ILE A 164 7.49 -15.17 -9.68
C ILE A 164 8.88 -14.65 -10.03
N GLU A 165 8.93 -13.53 -10.72
CA GLU A 165 10.14 -12.76 -10.92
C GLU A 165 10.23 -11.65 -9.88
N TYR A 166 11.37 -11.51 -9.22
CA TYR A 166 11.60 -10.44 -8.25
C TYR A 166 12.53 -9.38 -8.83
N TYR A 167 12.16 -8.11 -8.65
CA TYR A 167 12.91 -6.95 -9.08
C TYR A 167 13.11 -5.99 -7.91
N VAL A 168 14.18 -5.19 -7.95
CA VAL A 168 14.50 -4.24 -6.88
C VAL A 168 14.89 -2.88 -7.42
N PHE A 169 14.50 -1.86 -6.64
CA PHE A 169 15.00 -0.51 -6.73
C PHE A 169 15.75 -0.16 -5.45
N ASP A 170 16.94 0.42 -5.61
CA ASP A 170 17.69 1.03 -4.51
C ASP A 170 17.18 2.46 -4.32
N THR A 171 16.78 2.81 -3.09
CA THR A 171 16.06 4.05 -2.82
C THR A 171 16.68 4.84 -1.67
N VAL A 172 16.05 5.97 -1.31
CA VAL A 172 16.48 6.84 -0.20
C VAL A 172 16.38 6.13 1.16
N PHE A 173 17.07 6.67 2.17
CA PHE A 173 17.04 6.18 3.56
C PHE A 173 17.46 4.71 3.75
N HIS A 174 18.31 4.19 2.86
CA HIS A 174 18.74 2.78 2.87
C HIS A 174 17.57 1.80 2.76
N LYS A 175 16.49 2.21 2.09
CA LYS A 175 15.34 1.36 1.79
C LYS A 175 15.51 0.70 0.42
N LYS A 176 14.81 -0.42 0.25
CA LYS A 176 14.70 -1.20 -0.98
C LYS A 176 13.22 -1.33 -1.30
N VAL A 177 12.86 -1.04 -2.54
CA VAL A 177 11.52 -1.32 -3.06
C VAL A 177 11.62 -2.56 -3.93
N VAL A 178 10.85 -3.59 -3.62
CA VAL A 178 10.83 -4.86 -4.34
C VAL A 178 9.50 -4.99 -5.07
N ILE A 179 9.55 -5.53 -6.29
CA ILE A 179 8.38 -5.93 -7.08
C ILE A 179 8.43 -7.43 -7.26
N ALA A 180 7.39 -8.13 -6.85
CA ALA A 180 7.10 -9.51 -7.22
C ALA A 180 6.17 -9.50 -8.44
N LYS A 181 6.59 -10.10 -9.55
CA LYS A 181 5.86 -10.09 -10.82
C LYS A 181 5.56 -11.52 -11.27
N VAL A 182 4.34 -11.76 -11.75
CA VAL A 182 3.94 -13.01 -12.40
C VAL A 182 3.26 -12.69 -13.72
N ASP A 183 3.76 -13.29 -14.80
CA ASP A 183 3.10 -13.26 -16.11
C ASP A 183 2.02 -14.34 -16.15
N ILE A 184 0.78 -13.96 -16.49
CA ILE A 184 -0.36 -14.87 -16.62
C ILE A 184 -0.81 -15.02 -18.08
N GLY A 185 0.09 -14.71 -19.03
CA GLY A 185 -0.08 -14.93 -20.46
C GLY A 185 -0.91 -13.86 -21.13
N GLU A 186 -2.03 -14.24 -21.73
CA GLU A 186 -2.96 -13.30 -22.39
C GLU A 186 -3.73 -12.43 -21.40
N ASN A 187 -3.83 -12.90 -20.14
CA ASN A 187 -4.54 -12.19 -19.07
C ASN A 187 -3.71 -11.06 -18.43
N GLY A 188 -2.48 -10.83 -18.89
CA GLY A 188 -1.62 -9.73 -18.43
C GLY A 188 -0.58 -10.14 -17.39
N VAL A 189 -0.25 -9.20 -16.51
CA VAL A 189 0.80 -9.35 -15.49
C VAL A 189 0.22 -9.00 -14.13
N LEU A 190 0.50 -9.83 -13.13
CA LEU A 190 0.17 -9.57 -11.73
C LEU A 190 1.42 -9.07 -11.00
N MET A 191 1.24 -8.12 -10.09
CA MET A 191 2.34 -7.54 -9.31
C MET A 191 1.94 -7.39 -7.84
N GLY A 192 2.91 -7.63 -6.97
CA GLY A 192 2.88 -7.18 -5.57
C GLY A 192 4.14 -6.36 -5.31
N THR A 193 4.02 -5.33 -4.49
CA THR A 193 5.10 -4.40 -4.17
C THR A 193 5.44 -4.44 -2.69
N ALA A 194 6.61 -3.96 -2.30
CA ALA A 194 6.94 -3.78 -0.89
C ALA A 194 8.16 -2.88 -0.72
N CYS A 195 8.20 -2.12 0.37
CA CYS A 195 9.38 -1.38 0.80
C CYS A 195 9.87 -1.82 2.19
N ASP A 196 11.15 -2.16 2.32
CA ASP A 196 11.80 -2.37 3.62
C ASP A 196 13.30 -1.97 3.57
N SER A 197 13.92 -1.84 4.74
CA SER A 197 15.38 -1.73 4.87
C SER A 197 16.11 -3.06 4.61
N SER A 198 15.46 -4.19 4.87
CA SER A 198 15.93 -5.54 4.59
C SER A 198 15.33 -6.02 3.28
N ILE A 199 16.19 -6.38 2.33
CA ILE A 199 15.75 -6.91 1.04
C ILE A 199 14.92 -8.19 1.19
N ASP A 200 15.28 -9.07 2.13
CA ASP A 200 14.56 -10.32 2.38
C ASP A 200 13.15 -10.07 2.88
N LYS A 201 12.97 -9.10 3.79
CA LYS A 201 11.64 -8.70 4.25
C LYS A 201 10.81 -8.10 3.13
N ALA A 202 11.41 -7.24 2.29
CA ALA A 202 10.72 -6.66 1.14
C ALA A 202 10.31 -7.76 0.13
N ILE A 203 11.15 -8.77 -0.12
CA ILE A 203 10.79 -9.92 -0.97
C ILE A 203 9.58 -10.67 -0.41
N VAL A 204 9.60 -11.00 0.88
CA VAL A 204 8.49 -11.71 1.53
C VAL A 204 7.21 -10.88 1.48
N SER A 205 7.27 -9.60 1.81
CA SER A 205 6.11 -8.70 1.77
C SER A 205 5.56 -8.55 0.35
N ALA A 206 6.40 -8.33 -0.67
CA ALA A 206 5.95 -8.21 -2.06
C ALA A 206 5.28 -9.50 -2.55
N ARG A 207 5.78 -10.67 -2.12
CA ARG A 207 5.14 -11.96 -2.41
C ARG A 207 3.77 -12.09 -1.73
N LEU A 208 3.66 -11.65 -0.47
CA LEU A 208 2.38 -11.67 0.26
C LEU A 208 1.38 -10.72 -0.40
N GLU A 209 1.83 -9.54 -0.82
CA GLU A 209 1.01 -8.55 -1.53
C GLU A 209 0.50 -9.06 -2.89
N LEU A 210 1.33 -9.83 -3.61
CA LEU A 210 0.93 -10.47 -4.86
C LEU A 210 -0.11 -11.59 -4.67
N TYR A 211 -0.18 -12.19 -3.48
CA TYR A 211 -0.89 -13.44 -3.24
C TYR A 211 -2.42 -13.37 -3.43
N PRO A 212 -3.14 -12.33 -2.96
CA PRO A 212 -4.57 -12.15 -3.27
C PRO A 212 -4.86 -12.16 -4.77
N SER A 213 -4.00 -11.52 -5.57
CA SER A 213 -4.14 -11.51 -7.03
C SER A 213 -3.93 -12.90 -7.64
N LEU A 214 -3.01 -13.70 -7.10
CA LEU A 214 -2.81 -15.09 -7.53
C LEU A 214 -4.01 -15.98 -7.19
N VAL A 215 -4.54 -15.86 -5.97
CA VAL A 215 -5.75 -16.55 -5.52
C VAL A 215 -6.92 -16.22 -6.45
N TRP A 216 -7.11 -14.94 -6.75
CA TRP A 216 -8.14 -14.49 -7.68
C TRP A 216 -7.94 -15.06 -9.09
N ALA A 217 -6.72 -14.98 -9.64
CA ALA A 217 -6.43 -15.47 -10.98
C ALA A 217 -6.65 -16.99 -11.13
N LYS A 218 -6.42 -17.76 -10.05
CA LYS A 218 -6.75 -19.20 -10.02
C LYS A 218 -8.26 -19.45 -9.86
N GLY A 219 -8.95 -18.64 -9.06
CA GLY A 219 -10.38 -18.72 -8.78
C GLY A 219 -11.28 -18.33 -9.95
N LYS A 220 -10.78 -17.55 -10.93
CA LYS A 220 -11.48 -17.18 -12.17
C LYS A 220 -11.88 -18.34 -13.10
N ARG A 221 -11.66 -19.60 -12.70
CA ARG A 221 -12.28 -20.77 -13.35
C ARG A 221 -13.63 -21.17 -12.75
N SER A 222 -14.11 -20.55 -11.66
CA SER A 222 -15.37 -21.01 -11.03
C SER A 222 -16.16 -20.01 -10.16
N TYR A 223 -15.86 -18.71 -10.11
CA TYR A 223 -16.64 -17.75 -9.31
C TYR A 223 -17.04 -16.50 -10.10
N ASP A 224 -18.34 -16.19 -10.02
CA ASP A 224 -19.17 -15.26 -10.78
C ASP A 224 -18.71 -13.79 -10.90
N ASP A 225 -19.35 -13.12 -11.87
CA ASP A 225 -19.14 -11.78 -12.44
C ASP A 225 -19.13 -10.58 -11.46
N GLU A 226 -19.49 -10.75 -10.18
CA GLU A 226 -19.57 -9.63 -9.21
C GLU A 226 -18.20 -9.05 -8.82
N PHE A 227 -17.13 -9.84 -8.83
CA PHE A 227 -15.78 -9.36 -8.50
C PHE A 227 -15.14 -8.54 -9.62
N GLU A 228 -15.68 -8.59 -10.85
CA GLU A 228 -15.08 -7.94 -12.01
C GLU A 228 -15.13 -6.40 -11.94
N ASN A 229 -16.12 -5.79 -11.26
CA ASN A 229 -16.32 -4.34 -11.38
C ASN A 229 -15.45 -3.49 -10.43
N GLU A 230 -15.06 -4.01 -9.26
CA GLU A 230 -14.28 -3.22 -8.28
C GLU A 230 -12.78 -3.43 -8.42
N ASN A 231 -12.32 -4.65 -8.75
CA ASN A 231 -10.89 -4.99 -8.84
C ASN A 231 -10.30 -5.01 -10.26
N LYS A 232 -11.10 -4.89 -11.34
CA LYS A 232 -10.56 -4.52 -12.68
C LYS A 232 -9.72 -3.23 -12.64
N LYS A 233 -9.92 -2.40 -11.60
CA LYS A 233 -9.14 -1.20 -11.33
C LYS A 233 -7.79 -1.52 -10.66
N ALA A 234 -7.70 -2.52 -9.79
CA ALA A 234 -6.48 -2.84 -9.02
C ALA A 234 -5.51 -3.78 -9.76
N ALA A 235 -6.02 -4.63 -10.65
CA ALA A 235 -5.19 -5.29 -11.64
C ALA A 235 -4.72 -4.22 -12.61
N ILE A 236 -3.56 -3.61 -12.34
CA ILE A 236 -2.92 -2.76 -13.33
C ILE A 236 -2.60 -3.68 -14.50
N ASN A 237 -3.47 -3.64 -15.52
CA ASN A 237 -3.24 -4.20 -16.83
C ASN A 237 -2.16 -3.36 -17.50
N PHE A 238 -0.95 -3.48 -16.96
CA PHE A 238 0.25 -3.08 -17.62
C PHE A 238 0.27 -3.86 -18.93
N GLY A 239 0.06 -3.16 -20.05
CA GLY A 239 0.26 -3.76 -21.36
C GLY A 239 1.59 -4.51 -21.37
N ARG A 240 1.67 -5.59 -22.15
CA ARG A 240 2.85 -6.48 -22.23
C ARG A 240 4.19 -5.75 -22.46
N SER A 241 4.19 -4.48 -22.84
CA SER A 241 5.37 -3.63 -23.07
C SER A 241 5.73 -2.70 -21.89
N THR A 242 5.59 -3.11 -20.63
CA THR A 242 6.07 -2.24 -19.53
C THR A 242 7.59 -2.13 -19.51
N CYS A 243 8.02 -0.93 -19.83
CA CYS A 243 9.39 -0.44 -19.91
C CYS A 243 10.25 -0.67 -18.63
N TRP A 244 9.60 -0.93 -17.48
CA TRP A 244 10.22 -1.29 -16.20
C TRP A 244 11.17 -2.49 -16.24
N PHE A 245 10.92 -3.45 -17.14
CA PHE A 245 11.63 -4.72 -17.17
C PHE A 245 12.53 -4.88 -18.40
N SER A 246 12.68 -3.80 -19.19
CA SER A 246 13.57 -3.78 -20.33
C SER A 246 15.04 -3.85 -19.89
N LYS A 247 15.89 -4.46 -20.72
CA LYS A 247 17.34 -4.59 -20.49
C LYS A 247 18.05 -3.23 -20.75
N GLY A 248 17.72 -2.20 -19.97
CA GLY A 248 18.34 -0.88 -20.03
C GLY A 248 19.36 -0.68 -18.90
N ASN A 249 20.65 -0.62 -19.25
CA ASN A 249 21.80 -0.71 -18.33
C ASN A 249 22.16 0.58 -17.55
N GLU A 250 21.23 1.47 -17.25
CA GLU A 250 21.55 2.66 -16.44
C GLU A 250 20.98 2.54 -15.03
N LYS A 251 21.86 2.33 -14.05
CA LYS A 251 21.57 2.54 -12.62
C LYS A 251 21.32 4.04 -12.37
N LYS A 252 20.16 4.55 -12.77
CA LYS A 252 19.70 5.86 -12.32
C LYS A 252 19.13 5.69 -10.92
N SER A 253 19.74 6.35 -9.93
CA SER A 253 19.19 6.38 -8.59
C SER A 253 17.82 7.06 -8.62
N ILE A 254 16.80 6.42 -8.06
CA ILE A 254 15.45 6.97 -8.02
C ILE A 254 15.40 8.01 -6.91
N GLY A 255 15.67 9.27 -7.28
CA GLY A 255 15.37 10.44 -6.48
C GLY A 255 16.45 11.54 -6.48
N PRO A 256 16.08 12.83 -6.41
CA PRO A 256 16.94 13.83 -5.75
C PRO A 256 17.17 13.41 -4.28
N ALA A 257 18.18 13.96 -3.63
CA ALA A 257 18.51 13.65 -2.24
C ALA A 257 17.41 14.14 -1.27
N ILE A 258 16.30 13.40 -1.13
CA ILE A 258 15.29 13.62 -0.10
C ILE A 258 15.98 13.39 1.25
N LYS A 259 16.00 14.43 2.09
CA LYS A 259 16.61 14.38 3.41
C LYS A 259 15.56 13.99 4.44
N LYS A 260 15.99 13.48 5.59
CA LYS A 260 15.07 13.17 6.71
C LYS A 260 14.28 14.41 7.18
N ASN A 261 14.81 15.62 6.91
CA ASN A 261 14.17 16.90 7.24
C ASN A 261 13.01 17.28 6.30
N ASP A 262 12.83 16.53 5.22
CA ASP A 262 11.77 16.73 4.25
C ASP A 262 10.55 15.86 4.56
N LEU A 263 10.65 15.03 5.61
CA LEU A 263 9.57 14.18 6.11
C LEU A 263 8.81 14.88 7.24
N PHE A 264 7.50 14.88 7.09
CA PHE A 264 6.53 15.32 8.08
C PHE A 264 5.68 14.12 8.51
N PHE A 265 5.19 14.15 9.73
CA PHE A 265 4.28 13.11 10.20
C PHE A 265 3.22 13.65 11.14
N SER A 266 2.13 12.91 11.23
CA SER A 266 1.10 13.14 12.21
C SER A 266 0.61 11.81 12.80
N PHE A 267 -0.01 11.89 13.97
CA PHE A 267 -0.70 10.76 14.57
C PHE A 267 -2.18 11.13 14.60
N PRO A 268 -2.95 10.82 13.53
CA PRO A 268 -4.38 11.07 13.50
C PRO A 268 -5.06 10.41 14.70
N LEU A 269 -5.84 11.20 15.43
CA LEU A 269 -6.76 10.66 16.43
C LEU A 269 -7.91 10.06 15.66
N LEU A 270 -7.91 8.75 15.51
CA LEU A 270 -9.06 8.03 14.99
C LEU A 270 -10.21 8.13 15.99
N ASP A 271 -11.44 8.33 15.50
CA ASP A 271 -12.66 8.32 16.30
C ASP A 271 -13.02 6.88 16.73
N LEU A 272 -12.07 6.24 17.39
CA LEU A 272 -12.20 4.91 17.95
C LEU A 272 -12.71 5.01 19.39
N PRO A 273 -13.53 4.05 19.85
CA PRO A 273 -13.88 3.84 21.24
C PRO A 273 -12.62 3.84 22.10
N LYS A 274 -12.74 4.35 23.33
CA LYS A 274 -11.60 4.50 24.25
C LYS A 274 -10.69 3.28 24.29
N GLY A 275 -11.26 2.08 24.42
CA GLY A 275 -10.49 0.83 24.46
C GLY A 275 -9.72 0.50 23.17
N LEU A 276 -10.23 0.90 22.00
CA LEU A 276 -9.55 0.72 20.71
C LEU A 276 -8.48 1.79 20.49
N ARG A 277 -8.79 3.04 20.87
CA ARG A 277 -7.88 4.18 20.75
C ARG A 277 -6.61 4.02 21.59
N GLU A 278 -6.71 3.37 22.74
CA GLU A 278 -5.56 3.08 23.61
C GLU A 278 -4.66 1.96 23.06
N LYS A 279 -5.20 1.10 22.17
CA LYS A 279 -4.48 -0.05 21.61
C LYS A 279 -3.94 0.20 20.21
N PHE A 280 -4.54 1.10 19.44
CA PHE A 280 -4.12 1.40 18.08
C PHE A 280 -3.55 2.80 17.94
N VAL A 281 -2.47 2.89 17.19
CA VAL A 281 -1.81 4.12 16.79
C VAL A 281 -1.85 4.19 15.28
N ALA A 282 -2.53 5.21 14.77
CA ALA A 282 -2.42 5.58 13.38
C ALA A 282 -1.26 6.56 13.22
N ALA A 283 -0.39 6.31 12.25
CA ALA A 283 0.68 7.24 11.87
C ALA A 283 0.52 7.62 10.41
N ARG A 284 0.61 8.91 10.12
CA ARG A 284 0.69 9.41 8.75
C ARG A 284 2.06 10.02 8.50
N VAL A 285 2.66 9.72 7.35
CA VAL A 285 3.91 10.32 6.89
C VAL A 285 3.65 10.96 5.53
N PHE A 286 4.18 12.16 5.33
CA PHE A 286 4.14 12.84 4.04
C PHE A 286 5.41 13.65 3.81
N SER A 287 5.66 13.98 2.55
CA SER A 287 6.72 14.89 2.16
C SER A 287 6.30 15.64 0.91
N PRO A 288 6.51 16.97 0.83
CA PRO A 288 6.19 17.73 -0.37
C PRO A 288 7.07 17.33 -1.57
N PHE A 289 8.17 16.62 -1.34
CA PHE A 289 9.06 16.12 -2.38
C PHE A 289 8.76 14.66 -2.76
N ILE A 290 7.94 13.97 -1.97
CA ILE A 290 7.48 12.62 -2.28
C ILE A 290 6.08 12.72 -2.90
N GLN A 291 6.03 12.47 -4.20
CA GLN A 291 4.80 12.50 -4.99
C GLN A 291 3.87 11.34 -4.58
N GLN A 292 2.86 11.64 -3.75
CA GLN A 292 1.81 10.68 -3.39
C GLN A 292 0.71 10.57 -4.47
N ARG A 293 0.58 11.61 -5.29
CA ARG A 293 -0.26 11.72 -6.49
C ARG A 293 0.52 12.54 -7.52
N VAL A 294 0.08 12.56 -8.78
CA VAL A 294 0.57 13.46 -9.85
C VAL A 294 0.15 14.90 -9.54
N LEU A 295 0.60 15.44 -8.41
CA LEU A 295 0.30 16.79 -7.95
C LEU A 295 1.64 17.50 -7.75
N GLY A 296 2.09 18.16 -8.82
CA GLY A 296 3.33 18.92 -8.88
C GLY A 296 3.68 19.30 -10.32
N LYS A 297 4.53 20.31 -10.51
CA LYS A 297 5.10 20.64 -11.82
C LYS A 297 6.07 19.53 -12.22
N TRP A 298 5.66 18.69 -13.16
CA TRP A 298 6.57 17.76 -13.81
C TRP A 298 7.46 18.54 -14.79
N SER A 299 8.67 18.04 -14.96
CA SER A 299 9.42 18.29 -16.20
C SER A 299 8.66 17.52 -17.28
N ASN A 300 7.65 18.14 -17.92
CA ASN A 300 6.83 17.50 -18.96
C ASN A 300 7.70 16.94 -20.11
N ASP A 301 8.86 17.53 -20.31
CA ASP A 301 9.95 17.13 -21.21
C ASP A 301 10.64 15.80 -20.83
N LYS A 302 10.36 15.23 -19.65
CA LYS A 302 10.95 13.96 -19.17
C LYS A 302 9.93 12.86 -18.87
N MET A 303 8.65 13.11 -19.13
CA MET A 303 7.61 12.10 -18.91
C MET A 303 7.59 11.09 -20.05
N ASN A 304 7.66 9.81 -19.69
CA ASN A 304 7.47 8.70 -20.60
C ASN A 304 6.06 8.79 -21.23
N PRO A 305 5.94 8.92 -22.55
CA PRO A 305 4.64 8.97 -23.22
C PRO A 305 3.76 7.75 -22.92
N ALA A 306 4.37 6.57 -22.70
CA ALA A 306 3.65 5.36 -22.32
C ALA A 306 3.04 5.44 -20.91
N ALA A 307 3.50 6.36 -20.06
CA ALA A 307 2.85 6.63 -18.78
C ALA A 307 1.63 7.55 -18.95
N ILE A 308 1.62 8.41 -19.98
CA ILE A 308 0.54 9.37 -20.29
C ILE A 308 -0.68 8.67 -20.93
N GLU A 309 -0.46 7.65 -21.76
CA GLU A 309 -1.55 6.89 -22.41
C GLU A 309 -2.34 6.00 -21.45
N ILE A 310 -1.74 5.62 -20.31
CA ILE A 310 -2.44 4.84 -19.32
C ILE A 310 -3.10 5.84 -18.37
N ASN A 311 -4.42 5.75 -18.20
CA ASN A 311 -5.21 6.46 -17.17
C ASN A 311 -4.74 6.18 -15.71
N LEU A 312 -3.54 5.62 -15.50
CA LEU A 312 -2.87 5.32 -14.22
C LEU A 312 -2.78 6.49 -13.24
N PHE A 313 -3.01 7.72 -13.72
CA PHE A 313 -2.88 8.92 -12.93
C PHE A 313 -4.21 9.48 -12.39
N SER A 314 -5.36 8.93 -12.82
CA SER A 314 -6.67 9.33 -12.31
C SER A 314 -7.12 8.44 -11.16
N GLY A 315 -6.88 8.89 -9.92
CA GLY A 315 -7.39 8.25 -8.70
C GLY A 315 -6.52 7.11 -8.19
N GLU A 316 -6.62 6.81 -6.89
CA GLU A 316 -5.92 5.69 -6.26
C GLU A 316 -6.16 4.37 -7.01
N TYR A 317 -5.16 3.94 -7.78
CA TYR A 317 -5.02 2.53 -8.11
C TYR A 317 -4.30 1.90 -6.93
N HIS A 318 -5.06 1.31 -6.02
CA HIS A 318 -4.49 0.36 -5.08
C HIS A 318 -3.93 -0.79 -5.92
N VAL A 319 -2.61 -0.80 -6.14
CA VAL A 319 -1.90 -2.07 -6.20
C VAL A 319 -2.22 -2.70 -4.85
N VAL A 320 -3.02 -3.77 -4.88
CA VAL A 320 -3.60 -4.40 -3.69
C VAL A 320 -2.52 -4.55 -2.62
N GLY A 321 -2.76 -4.04 -1.41
CA GLY A 321 -1.96 -4.34 -0.21
C GLY A 321 -2.38 -5.64 0.47
#